data_AF-A0A9N9LJ49-F1
#
_entry.id   AF-A0A9N9LJ49-F1
#
_cell.length_a   1.000
_cell.length_b   1.000
_cell.length_c   1.000
_cell.angle_alpha   90.00
_cell.angle_beta   90.00
_cell.angle_gamma   90.00
#
_symmetry.space_group_name_H-M   'P 1'
#
loop_
_entity.id
_entity.type
_entity.pdbx_description
1 polymer ?
#
loop_
_entity_poly.entity_id
_entity_poly.type
_entity_poly.pdbx_seq_one_letter_code
_entity_poly.pdbx_strand_id
1 'polypeptide(L)'
;MVSTRRTKEFPEQLDTPSRSNIRASTPSKSVATRKSKSAVPNSQWAHMATPTTLLWLFVSLPLVIWDTGYVLLRPHSMPGGSLHWPIWSPYELYGQIDYVYGWKAFNEGNGFTAAQGTLNVIETAMYLYYLYVVLSHGQKTKVLGKKRPVGSRIVGELTVGGRQGAGAVLVGFSAAVMTLSKTVLYWANEYYSSFSNIGHNTAVDLFFIWIIPNGAWIVLSTYMTYIMGSEILEGLSLAAGGASFSSDDEKSE
;
A
#
# COMPACT_ATOMS: atom_id res chain seq x y z
N MET A 1 -36.67 -21.49 -89.10
CA MET A 1 -35.96 -21.74 -87.83
C MET A 1 -36.29 -20.62 -86.86
N VAL A 2 -36.53 -20.98 -85.61
CA VAL A 2 -37.12 -20.19 -84.51
C VAL A 2 -36.22 -19.02 -84.08
N SER A 3 -36.80 -17.84 -83.85
CA SER A 3 -36.86 -17.18 -82.52
C SER A 3 -37.18 -15.68 -82.63
N THR A 4 -38.15 -15.24 -81.84
CA THR A 4 -38.72 -13.88 -81.74
C THR A 4 -38.26 -13.18 -80.46
N ARG A 5 -38.01 -11.86 -80.52
CA ARG A 5 -38.71 -10.84 -79.71
C ARG A 5 -38.26 -9.42 -80.02
N ARG A 6 -39.25 -8.52 -80.12
CA ARG A 6 -39.21 -7.13 -80.56
C ARG A 6 -39.60 -6.21 -79.38
N THR A 7 -38.82 -5.13 -79.23
CA THR A 7 -39.02 -3.74 -78.70
C THR A 7 -40.46 -3.26 -78.41
N LYS A 8 -40.80 -2.23 -77.61
CA LYS A 8 -40.20 -0.90 -77.35
C LYS A 8 -41.06 -0.07 -76.34
N GLU A 9 -40.42 0.85 -75.61
CA GLU A 9 -40.76 2.21 -75.08
C GLU A 9 -42.22 2.74 -74.85
N PHE A 10 -42.39 3.37 -73.64
CA PHE A 10 -42.98 4.69 -73.22
C PHE A 10 -44.31 5.25 -73.84
N PRO A 11 -45.15 6.06 -73.12
CA PRO A 11 -44.80 7.44 -72.66
C PRO A 11 -45.52 8.00 -71.39
N GLU A 12 -45.43 9.33 -71.26
CA GLU A 12 -45.50 10.32 -70.16
C GLU A 12 -46.89 10.98 -69.91
N GLN A 13 -46.96 11.88 -68.91
CA GLN A 13 -47.96 12.97 -68.62
C GLN A 13 -49.20 12.63 -67.73
N LEU A 14 -49.83 13.49 -66.88
CA LEU A 14 -49.94 14.96 -66.70
C LEU A 14 -50.61 15.32 -65.32
N ASP A 15 -50.51 16.59 -64.89
CA ASP A 15 -51.01 17.27 -63.65
C ASP A 15 -52.54 17.19 -63.38
N THR A 16 -53.16 17.40 -62.19
CA THR A 16 -53.42 18.67 -61.43
C THR A 16 -54.40 18.43 -60.21
N PRO A 17 -54.79 19.41 -59.34
CA PRO A 17 -55.09 19.26 -57.89
C PRO A 17 -56.58 19.45 -57.47
N SER A 18 -56.96 19.10 -56.21
CA SER A 18 -57.98 19.86 -55.41
C SER A 18 -58.23 19.35 -53.96
N ARG A 19 -58.24 20.32 -53.04
CA ARG A 19 -59.08 20.56 -51.83
C ARG A 19 -59.37 19.53 -50.70
N SER A 20 -59.02 20.01 -49.50
CA SER A 20 -59.80 20.18 -48.26
C SER A 20 -59.97 19.04 -47.23
N ASN A 21 -59.30 19.25 -46.09
CA ASN A 21 -59.73 19.15 -44.68
C ASN A 21 -60.64 18.00 -44.23
N ILE A 22 -60.07 17.03 -43.49
CA ILE A 22 -60.65 16.54 -42.22
C ILE A 22 -59.52 16.24 -41.22
N ARG A 23 -59.62 16.88 -40.05
CA ARG A 23 -58.75 16.71 -38.87
C ARG A 23 -59.10 15.40 -38.17
N ALA A 24 -58.13 14.52 -37.97
CA ALA A 24 -58.21 13.41 -37.02
C ALA A 24 -56.96 13.42 -36.13
N SER A 25 -57.19 13.72 -34.86
CA SER A 25 -56.19 13.74 -33.78
C SER A 25 -55.70 12.31 -33.47
N THR A 26 -54.41 12.05 -33.65
CA THR A 26 -53.75 10.81 -33.24
C THR A 26 -53.01 11.03 -31.91
N PRO A 27 -53.09 10.09 -30.93
CA PRO A 27 -52.47 10.29 -29.62
C PRO A 27 -50.95 10.18 -29.70
N SER A 28 -50.25 11.16 -29.11
CA SER A 28 -48.81 11.12 -28.89
C SER A 28 -48.43 9.92 -28.02
N LYS A 29 -47.76 8.93 -28.60
CA LYS A 29 -47.05 7.89 -27.84
C LYS A 29 -45.85 8.55 -27.18
N SER A 30 -45.96 8.83 -25.88
CA SER A 30 -44.82 9.22 -25.06
C SER A 30 -43.81 8.06 -25.06
N VAL A 31 -42.72 8.25 -25.81
CA VAL A 31 -41.54 7.41 -25.68
C VAL A 31 -40.93 7.74 -24.34
N ALA A 32 -41.26 6.93 -23.33
CA ALA A 32 -40.57 6.95 -22.06
C ALA A 32 -39.10 6.60 -22.33
N THR A 33 -38.24 7.61 -22.39
CA THR A 33 -36.79 7.45 -22.29
C THR A 33 -36.51 6.73 -20.99
N ARG A 34 -36.22 5.42 -21.06
CA ARG A 34 -35.56 4.69 -19.98
C ARG A 34 -34.29 5.47 -19.66
N LYS A 35 -34.31 6.22 -18.56
CA LYS A 35 -33.09 6.73 -17.94
C LYS A 35 -32.22 5.50 -17.70
N SER A 36 -31.15 5.36 -18.49
CA SER A 36 -30.11 4.40 -18.20
C SER A 36 -29.72 4.63 -16.74
N LYS A 37 -29.91 3.60 -15.90
CA LYS A 37 -29.36 3.61 -14.54
C LYS A 37 -27.91 4.05 -14.70
N SER A 38 -27.57 5.17 -14.06
CA SER A 38 -26.21 5.71 -14.00
C SER A 38 -25.26 4.55 -13.79
N ALA A 39 -24.41 4.28 -14.78
CA ALA A 39 -23.31 3.35 -14.62
C ALA A 39 -22.59 3.76 -13.34
N VAL A 40 -22.49 2.83 -12.38
CA VAL A 40 -21.62 3.03 -11.22
C VAL A 40 -20.27 3.41 -11.81
N PRO A 41 -19.71 4.58 -11.47
CA PRO A 41 -18.42 4.97 -12.03
C PRO A 41 -17.46 3.83 -11.71
N ASN A 42 -16.79 3.30 -12.74
CA ASN A 42 -15.72 2.32 -12.57
C ASN A 42 -14.73 2.93 -11.57
N SER A 43 -14.82 2.50 -10.31
CA SER A 43 -13.96 2.95 -9.24
C SER A 43 -12.57 2.45 -9.58
N GLN A 44 -11.76 3.31 -10.21
CA GLN A 44 -10.41 2.96 -10.58
C GLN A 44 -9.58 2.81 -9.30
N TRP A 45 -9.03 1.61 -9.08
CA TRP A 45 -8.19 1.32 -7.93
C TRP A 45 -6.94 2.21 -7.92
N ALA A 46 -6.57 2.69 -6.74
CA ALA A 46 -5.35 3.46 -6.50
C ALA A 46 -4.79 3.15 -5.12
N HIS A 47 -3.47 3.04 -5.02
CA HIS A 47 -2.79 2.91 -3.74
C HIS A 47 -2.88 4.22 -2.96
N MET A 48 -3.17 4.14 -1.65
CA MET A 48 -3.26 5.29 -0.77
C MET A 48 -2.13 5.29 0.26
N ALA A 49 -1.17 6.19 0.09
CA ALA A 49 -0.13 6.40 1.09
C ALA A 49 -0.68 7.23 2.26
N THR A 50 -0.92 6.56 3.39
CA THR A 50 -1.51 7.21 4.57
C THR A 50 -0.52 8.18 5.24
N PRO A 51 -1.00 9.27 5.85
CA PRO A 51 -0.18 10.16 6.69
C PRO A 51 0.66 9.42 7.72
N THR A 52 0.07 8.41 8.37
CA THR A 52 0.73 7.58 9.37
C THR A 52 1.91 6.82 8.78
N THR A 53 1.73 6.22 7.59
CA THR A 53 2.81 5.51 6.89
C THR A 53 3.94 6.47 6.51
N LEU A 54 3.60 7.64 5.96
CA LEU A 54 4.60 8.63 5.55
C LEU A 54 5.38 9.18 6.74
N LEU A 55 4.69 9.50 7.83
CA LEU A 55 5.31 9.95 9.08
C LEU A 55 6.21 8.86 9.67
N TRP A 56 5.74 7.60 9.68
CA TRP A 56 6.54 6.49 10.16
C TRP A 56 7.81 6.32 9.34
N LEU A 57 7.72 6.29 8.02
CA LEU A 57 8.90 6.18 7.14
C LEU A 57 9.86 7.36 7.28
N PHE A 58 9.33 8.57 7.50
CA PHE A 58 10.16 9.75 7.76
C PHE A 58 11.02 9.60 9.03
N VAL A 59 10.48 8.97 10.07
CA VAL A 59 11.21 8.73 11.33
C VAL A 59 12.07 7.47 11.25
N SER A 60 11.52 6.37 10.73
CA SER A 60 12.16 5.06 10.77
C SER A 60 13.32 4.93 9.79
N LEU A 61 13.26 5.51 8.59
CA LEU A 61 14.34 5.36 7.61
C LEU A 61 15.67 5.95 8.10
N PRO A 62 15.74 7.19 8.64
CA PRO A 62 16.96 7.70 9.24
C PRO A 62 17.49 6.82 10.38
N LEU A 63 16.60 6.32 11.24
CA LEU A 63 16.97 5.45 12.37
C LEU A 63 17.54 4.11 11.87
N VAL A 64 16.91 3.47 10.89
CA VAL A 64 17.35 2.20 10.32
C VAL A 64 18.67 2.36 9.55
N ILE A 65 18.86 3.46 8.82
CA ILE A 65 20.13 3.78 8.16
C ILE A 65 21.24 3.94 9.20
N TRP A 66 20.97 4.69 10.26
CA TRP A 66 21.93 4.93 11.35
C TRP A 66 22.30 3.62 12.08
N ASP A 67 21.30 2.79 12.37
CA ASP A 67 21.45 1.47 12.97
C ASP A 67 22.25 0.51 12.09
N THR A 68 21.90 0.45 10.81
CA THR A 68 22.63 -0.37 9.82
C THR A 68 24.09 0.06 9.72
N GLY A 69 24.33 1.38 9.71
CA GLY A 69 25.69 1.93 9.77
C GLY A 69 26.43 1.51 11.04
N TYR A 70 25.77 1.55 12.20
CA TYR A 70 26.37 1.07 13.45
C TYR A 70 26.77 -0.39 13.34
N VAL A 71 25.86 -1.25 12.89
CA VAL A 71 26.04 -2.71 12.87
C VAL A 71 27.09 -3.13 11.83
N LEU A 72 27.03 -2.60 10.62
CA LEU A 72 27.90 -3.05 9.51
C LEU A 72 29.31 -2.46 9.57
N LEU A 73 29.51 -1.36 10.29
CA LEU A 73 30.83 -0.73 10.47
C LEU A 73 31.54 -1.17 11.76
N ARG A 74 31.03 -2.18 12.47
CA ARG A 74 31.72 -2.74 13.65
C ARG A 74 33.08 -3.33 13.22
N PRO A 75 34.16 -3.15 13.99
CA PRO A 75 34.18 -2.54 15.32
C PRO A 75 34.41 -1.01 15.31
N HIS A 76 34.60 -0.37 14.15
CA HIS A 76 34.92 1.06 14.08
C HIS A 76 33.82 1.97 14.66
N SER A 77 32.57 1.55 14.56
CA SER A 77 31.40 2.23 15.13
C SER A 77 31.16 1.95 16.63
N MET A 78 31.78 0.90 17.20
CA MET A 78 31.59 0.48 18.60
C MET A 78 32.39 1.34 19.58
N PRO A 79 32.04 1.38 20.88
CA PRO A 79 32.80 2.14 21.88
C PRO A 79 34.30 1.86 21.82
N GLY A 80 35.10 2.93 21.67
CA GLY A 80 36.56 2.86 21.46
C GLY A 80 37.00 2.83 19.98
N GLY A 81 36.08 2.66 19.03
CA GLY A 81 36.33 2.71 17.60
C GLY A 81 36.46 4.14 17.04
N SER A 82 37.15 4.27 15.90
CA SER A 82 37.45 5.57 15.27
C SER A 82 36.24 6.34 14.76
N LEU A 83 35.12 5.65 14.51
CA LEU A 83 33.89 6.23 13.99
C LEU A 83 32.84 6.44 15.08
N HIS A 84 33.02 5.85 16.26
CA HIS A 84 32.04 5.83 17.34
C HIS A 84 31.61 7.24 17.79
N TRP A 85 32.57 8.12 18.05
CA TRP A 85 32.28 9.52 18.38
C TRP A 85 32.34 10.39 17.12
N PRO A 86 31.36 11.28 16.89
CA PRO A 86 30.15 11.54 17.68
C PRO A 86 28.91 10.77 17.22
N ILE A 87 28.99 10.02 16.11
CA ILE A 87 27.82 9.55 15.36
C ILE A 87 27.08 8.43 16.10
N TRP A 88 27.79 7.50 16.74
CA TRP A 88 27.23 6.30 17.34
C TRP A 88 27.42 6.24 18.87
N SER A 89 27.72 7.37 19.51
CA SER A 89 27.87 7.43 20.97
C SER A 89 26.66 6.90 21.76
N PRO A 90 25.39 7.06 21.33
CA PRO A 90 24.26 6.48 22.07
C PRO A 90 24.26 4.94 22.09
N TYR A 91 24.94 4.29 21.13
CA TYR A 91 25.06 2.83 21.11
C TYR A 91 25.98 2.28 22.22
N GLU A 92 26.76 3.13 22.89
CA GLU A 92 27.48 2.71 24.09
C GLU A 92 26.52 2.28 25.19
N LEU A 93 25.51 3.11 25.50
CA LEU A 93 24.46 2.77 26.45
C LEU A 93 23.57 1.65 25.91
N TYR A 94 23.16 1.73 24.64
CA TYR A 94 22.27 0.73 24.07
C TYR A 94 22.91 -0.67 24.06
N GLY A 95 24.19 -0.77 23.71
CA GLY A 95 24.94 -2.03 23.73
C GLY A 95 25.24 -2.59 25.13
N GLN A 96 25.05 -1.80 26.20
CA GLN A 96 25.09 -2.29 27.58
C GLN A 96 23.74 -2.88 28.01
N ILE A 97 22.63 -2.33 27.50
CA ILE A 97 21.29 -2.86 27.74
C ILE A 97 21.06 -4.12 26.90
N ASP A 98 21.40 -4.04 25.63
CA ASP A 98 21.18 -5.11 24.68
C ASP A 98 22.53 -5.60 24.14
N TYR A 99 23.00 -6.70 24.70
CA TYR A 99 24.31 -7.23 24.36
C TYR A 99 24.43 -7.71 22.90
N VAL A 100 23.32 -7.87 22.17
CA VAL A 100 23.36 -8.14 20.73
C VAL A 100 23.93 -6.96 19.93
N TYR A 101 23.93 -5.76 20.52
CA TYR A 101 24.58 -4.55 20.00
C TYR A 101 25.97 -4.28 20.58
N GLY A 102 26.38 -5.02 21.62
CA GLY A 102 27.60 -4.77 22.39
C GLY A 102 28.78 -5.67 22.05
N TRP A 103 29.87 -5.50 22.82
CA TRP A 103 31.11 -6.27 22.68
C TRP A 103 30.94 -7.76 22.92
N LYS A 104 29.99 -8.18 23.76
CA LYS A 104 29.70 -9.60 24.00
C LYS A 104 29.37 -10.32 22.68
N ALA A 105 28.33 -9.88 21.98
CA ALA A 105 27.92 -10.51 20.72
C ALA A 105 28.99 -10.41 19.62
N PHE A 106 29.73 -9.30 19.56
CA PHE A 106 30.84 -9.15 18.62
C PHE A 106 31.97 -10.16 18.88
N ASN A 107 32.42 -10.29 20.12
CA ASN A 107 33.50 -11.19 20.51
C ASN A 107 33.11 -12.67 20.41
N GLU A 108 31.83 -12.99 20.62
CA GLU A 108 31.25 -14.33 20.42
C GLU A 108 31.07 -14.70 18.94
N GLY A 109 31.30 -13.75 18.01
CA GLY A 109 31.05 -13.98 16.58
C GLY A 109 29.57 -14.18 16.26
N ASN A 110 28.66 -13.60 17.06
CA ASN A 110 27.23 -13.74 16.86
C ASN A 110 26.77 -12.95 15.63
N GLY A 111 26.47 -13.68 14.54
CA GLY A 111 26.06 -13.09 13.27
C GLY A 111 24.63 -12.54 13.21
N PHE A 112 23.81 -12.75 14.25
CA PHE A 112 22.38 -12.42 14.21
C PHE A 112 22.13 -10.93 13.89
N THR A 113 22.75 -10.01 14.63
CA THR A 113 22.56 -8.57 14.43
C THR A 113 23.05 -8.11 13.07
N ALA A 114 24.18 -8.63 12.58
CA ALA A 114 24.71 -8.29 11.26
C ALA A 114 23.81 -8.78 10.12
N ALA A 115 23.21 -9.97 10.26
CA ALA A 115 22.23 -10.49 9.32
C ALA A 115 20.97 -9.61 9.28
N GLN A 116 20.50 -9.17 10.46
CA GLN A 116 19.38 -8.23 10.58
C GLN A 116 19.70 -6.88 9.91
N GLY A 117 20.91 -6.34 10.15
CA GLY A 117 21.41 -5.13 9.49
C GLY A 117 21.52 -5.26 7.96
N THR A 118 21.82 -6.45 7.44
CA THR A 118 21.81 -6.69 5.99
C THR A 118 20.40 -6.63 5.42
N LEU A 119 19.40 -7.19 6.11
CA LEU A 119 17.99 -7.02 5.73
C LEU A 119 17.55 -5.56 5.83
N ASN A 120 18.04 -4.79 6.80
CA ASN A 120 17.77 -3.35 6.89
C ASN A 120 18.22 -2.58 5.64
N VAL A 121 19.33 -2.98 4.98
CA VAL A 121 19.76 -2.36 3.71
C VAL A 121 18.71 -2.58 2.61
N ILE A 122 18.21 -3.82 2.49
CA ILE A 122 17.19 -4.19 1.49
C ILE A 122 15.88 -3.45 1.78
N GLU A 123 15.44 -3.50 3.04
CA GLU A 123 14.24 -2.80 3.51
C GLU A 123 14.31 -1.29 3.24
N THR A 124 15.45 -0.67 3.54
CA THR A 124 15.70 0.75 3.27
C THR A 124 15.57 1.05 1.77
N ALA A 125 16.18 0.25 0.90
CA ALA A 125 16.07 0.43 -0.55
C ALA A 125 14.62 0.30 -1.04
N MET A 126 13.86 -0.66 -0.50
CA MET A 126 12.44 -0.86 -0.82
C MET A 126 11.59 0.33 -0.39
N TYR A 127 11.78 0.84 0.83
CA TYR A 127 11.04 2.00 1.30
C TYR A 127 11.44 3.30 0.61
N LEU A 128 12.70 3.48 0.24
CA LEU A 128 13.14 4.61 -0.57
C LEU A 128 12.50 4.57 -1.97
N TYR A 129 12.42 3.39 -2.59
CA TYR A 129 11.69 3.21 -3.85
C TYR A 129 10.19 3.52 -3.69
N TYR A 130 9.56 3.00 -2.63
CA TYR A 130 8.17 3.28 -2.31
C TYR A 130 7.91 4.79 -2.18
N LEU A 131 8.71 5.48 -1.37
CA LEU A 131 8.61 6.93 -1.18
C LEU A 131 8.87 7.68 -2.49
N TYR A 132 9.86 7.27 -3.28
CA TYR A 132 10.10 7.86 -4.59
C TYR A 132 8.85 7.81 -5.46
N VAL A 133 8.20 6.64 -5.59
CA VAL A 133 6.98 6.50 -6.40
C VAL A 133 5.84 7.36 -5.85
N VAL A 134 5.59 7.31 -4.54
CA VAL A 134 4.52 8.06 -3.89
C VAL A 134 4.71 9.57 -4.00
N LEU A 135 5.94 10.08 -3.87
CA LEU A 135 6.22 11.51 -3.92
C LEU A 135 6.28 12.06 -5.35
N SER A 136 6.72 11.25 -6.33
CA SER A 136 6.83 11.68 -7.73
C SER A 136 5.52 11.54 -8.51
N HIS A 137 4.69 10.55 -8.17
CA HIS A 137 3.46 10.25 -8.91
C HIS A 137 2.18 10.43 -8.06
N GLY A 138 2.32 10.76 -6.78
CA GLY A 138 1.20 10.96 -5.86
C GLY A 138 0.39 12.20 -6.21
N GLN A 139 -0.91 12.01 -6.39
CA GLN A 139 -1.87 13.09 -6.52
C GLN A 139 -2.53 13.33 -5.16
N LYS A 140 -2.67 14.62 -4.77
CA LYS A 140 -3.41 14.97 -3.56
C LYS A 140 -4.87 14.61 -3.77
N THR A 141 -5.37 13.72 -2.94
CA THR A 141 -6.71 13.20 -3.04
C THR A 141 -7.74 14.30 -2.73
N LYS A 142 -8.55 14.72 -3.72
CA LYS A 142 -9.77 15.54 -3.50
C LYS A 142 -10.96 14.62 -3.18
N VAL A 143 -10.84 13.72 -2.20
CA VAL A 143 -11.98 12.86 -1.84
C VAL A 143 -12.93 13.64 -0.93
N LEU A 144 -13.94 14.25 -1.56
CA LEU A 144 -15.23 14.52 -0.92
C LEU A 144 -15.89 13.16 -0.66
N GLY A 145 -16.04 12.74 0.60
CA GLY A 145 -17.15 11.86 1.00
C GLY A 145 -16.85 10.47 1.59
N LYS A 146 -15.62 9.96 1.64
CA LYS A 146 -15.34 8.72 2.42
C LYS A 146 -15.16 9.08 3.90
N LYS A 147 -15.87 8.39 4.80
CA LYS A 147 -15.78 8.60 6.26
C LYS A 147 -14.32 8.47 6.69
N ARG A 148 -13.76 9.58 7.16
CA ARG A 148 -12.35 9.70 7.56
C ARG A 148 -12.11 8.85 8.81
N PRO A 149 -11.01 8.08 8.89
CA PRO A 149 -10.53 7.60 10.17
C PRO A 149 -10.14 8.80 11.04
N VAL A 150 -10.50 8.76 12.32
CA VAL A 150 -10.24 9.82 13.29
C VAL A 150 -8.72 9.95 13.48
N GLY A 151 -8.10 10.95 12.85
CA GLY A 151 -6.64 11.22 12.93
C GLY A 151 -6.00 11.82 11.66
N SER A 152 -6.63 11.66 10.49
CA SER A 152 -6.04 12.00 9.17
C SER A 152 -6.16 13.50 8.78
N ARG A 153 -5.69 14.43 9.63
CA ARG A 153 -5.83 15.90 9.41
C ARG A 153 -4.54 16.68 9.12
N ILE A 154 -3.35 16.11 9.33
CA ILE A 154 -2.08 16.88 9.32
C ILE A 154 -1.26 16.70 8.03
N VAL A 155 -1.35 15.55 7.35
CA VAL A 155 -0.69 15.31 6.07
C VAL A 155 -1.75 14.93 5.05
N GLY A 156 -1.71 15.53 3.86
CA GLY A 156 -2.65 15.19 2.80
C GLY A 156 -2.42 13.74 2.33
N GLU A 157 -3.49 12.98 2.14
CA GLU A 157 -3.42 11.65 1.54
C GLU A 157 -2.89 11.77 0.10
N LEU A 158 -1.86 10.99 -0.21
CA LEU A 158 -1.32 10.85 -1.57
C LEU A 158 -1.85 9.56 -2.17
N THR A 159 -2.42 9.67 -3.36
CA THR A 159 -2.91 8.50 -4.11
C THR A 159 -2.10 8.31 -5.39
N VAL A 160 -1.77 7.05 -5.68
CA VAL A 160 -1.06 6.66 -6.90
C VAL A 160 -1.88 5.57 -7.60
N GLY A 161 -2.37 5.86 -8.80
CA GLY A 161 -3.14 4.91 -9.60
C GLY A 161 -2.27 3.99 -10.46
N GLY A 162 -2.92 2.99 -11.08
CA GLY A 162 -2.33 2.17 -12.14
C GLY A 162 -1.15 1.30 -11.70
N ARG A 163 -0.28 0.93 -12.65
CA ARG A 163 0.85 0.01 -12.43
C ARG A 163 1.85 0.54 -11.40
N GLN A 164 2.06 1.84 -11.35
CA GLN A 164 2.98 2.47 -10.39
C GLN A 164 2.44 2.35 -8.96
N GLY A 165 1.16 2.63 -8.74
CA GLY A 165 0.52 2.42 -7.44
C GLY A 165 0.54 0.95 -7.01
N ALA A 166 0.26 0.04 -7.94
CA ALA A 166 0.33 -1.40 -7.70
C ALA A 166 1.75 -1.87 -7.34
N GLY A 167 2.76 -1.35 -8.03
CA GLY A 167 4.17 -1.62 -7.70
C GLY A 167 4.57 -1.04 -6.35
N ALA A 168 4.13 0.18 -6.03
CA ALA A 168 4.42 0.83 -4.76
C ALA A 168 3.82 0.04 -3.59
N VAL A 169 2.51 -0.25 -3.62
CA VAL A 169 1.85 -1.00 -2.53
C VAL A 169 2.48 -2.38 -2.33
N LEU A 170 2.85 -3.06 -3.41
CA LEU A 170 3.50 -4.36 -3.33
C LEU A 170 4.87 -4.28 -2.65
N VAL A 171 5.72 -3.33 -3.05
CA VAL A 171 7.04 -3.14 -2.45
C VAL A 171 6.92 -2.70 -0.99
N GLY A 172 6.02 -1.75 -0.69
CA GLY A 172 5.75 -1.30 0.67
C GLY A 172 5.26 -2.42 1.57
N PHE A 173 4.33 -3.25 1.09
CA PHE A 173 3.82 -4.43 1.80
C PHE A 173 4.94 -5.43 2.08
N SER A 174 5.74 -5.78 1.07
CA SER A 174 6.85 -6.73 1.25
C SER A 174 7.90 -6.22 2.24
N ALA A 175 8.21 -4.92 2.22
CA ALA A 175 9.10 -4.32 3.20
C ALA A 175 8.50 -4.37 4.62
N ALA A 176 7.22 -4.04 4.79
CA ALA A 176 6.54 -4.08 6.09
C ALA A 176 6.49 -5.50 6.68
N VAL A 177 6.21 -6.51 5.85
CA VAL A 177 6.26 -7.92 6.27
C VAL A 177 7.68 -8.30 6.69
N MET A 178 8.70 -7.89 5.91
CA MET A 178 10.10 -8.14 6.27
C MET A 178 10.46 -7.54 7.63
N THR A 179 10.11 -6.27 7.87
CA THR A 179 10.33 -5.60 9.16
C THR A 179 9.65 -6.34 10.30
N LEU A 180 8.39 -6.71 10.11
CA LEU A 180 7.61 -7.44 11.12
C LEU A 180 8.24 -8.80 11.43
N SER A 181 8.49 -9.62 10.41
CA SER A 181 9.09 -10.96 10.58
C SER A 181 10.44 -10.89 11.27
N LYS A 182 11.28 -9.94 10.87
CA LYS A 182 12.61 -9.70 11.42
C LYS A 182 12.54 -9.33 12.91
N THR A 183 11.62 -8.42 13.27
CA THR A 183 11.46 -7.96 14.66
C THR A 183 10.85 -9.04 15.56
N VAL A 184 9.88 -9.82 15.06
CA VAL A 184 9.34 -10.98 15.77
C VAL A 184 10.43 -12.05 15.96
N LEU A 185 11.24 -12.30 14.94
CA LEU A 185 12.38 -13.21 15.05
C LEU A 185 13.39 -12.71 16.09
N TYR A 186 13.58 -11.40 16.23
CA TYR A 186 14.45 -10.85 17.27
C TYR A 186 13.95 -11.17 18.68
N TRP A 187 12.66 -10.96 18.95
CA TRP A 187 12.05 -11.34 20.23
C TRP A 187 12.11 -12.85 20.49
N ALA A 188 11.84 -13.65 19.47
CA ALA A 188 11.94 -15.10 19.55
C ALA A 188 13.37 -15.56 19.85
N ASN A 189 14.38 -14.93 19.22
CA ASN A 189 15.78 -15.22 19.46
C ASN A 189 16.15 -14.99 20.93
N GLU A 190 15.69 -13.89 21.54
CA GLU A 190 15.92 -13.65 22.96
C GLU A 190 15.22 -14.70 23.83
N TYR A 191 13.96 -15.02 23.56
CA TYR A 191 13.22 -16.04 24.30
C TYR A 191 13.92 -17.41 24.26
N TYR A 192 14.31 -17.87 23.06
CA TYR A 192 14.98 -19.17 22.88
C TYR A 192 16.43 -19.17 23.36
N SER A 193 17.05 -18.01 23.48
CA SER A 193 18.40 -17.85 24.06
C SER A 193 18.36 -17.59 25.57
N SER A 194 17.24 -17.89 26.24
CA SER A 194 17.07 -17.66 27.69
C SER A 194 17.36 -16.22 28.12
N PHE A 195 17.01 -15.26 27.25
CA PHE A 195 17.23 -13.83 27.44
C PHE A 195 18.70 -13.46 27.67
N SER A 196 19.65 -14.21 27.10
CA SER A 196 21.09 -14.03 27.35
C SER A 196 21.64 -12.64 27.03
N ASN A 197 20.98 -11.85 26.18
CA ASN A 197 21.44 -10.51 25.83
C ASN A 197 20.76 -9.38 26.61
N ILE A 198 19.60 -9.64 27.24
CA ILE A 198 18.78 -8.61 27.87
C ILE A 198 18.34 -8.93 29.31
N GLY A 199 18.54 -10.17 29.77
CA GLY A 199 18.05 -10.66 31.06
C GLY A 199 18.77 -10.08 32.28
N HIS A 200 19.91 -9.40 32.08
CA HIS A 200 20.67 -8.74 33.15
C HIS A 200 20.11 -7.37 33.54
N ASN A 201 19.20 -6.81 32.76
CA ASN A 201 18.69 -5.45 32.96
C ASN A 201 17.66 -5.37 34.08
N THR A 202 17.51 -4.16 34.64
CA THR A 202 16.34 -3.86 35.47
C THR A 202 15.07 -3.90 34.62
N ALA A 203 13.93 -4.19 35.24
CA ALA A 203 12.65 -4.20 34.52
C ALA A 203 12.32 -2.83 33.89
N VAL A 204 12.77 -1.74 34.50
CA VAL A 204 12.56 -0.38 34.00
C VAL A 204 13.39 -0.12 32.74
N ASP A 205 14.69 -0.42 32.78
CA ASP A 205 15.58 -0.23 31.63
C ASP A 205 15.13 -1.10 30.46
N LEU A 206 14.80 -2.36 30.74
CA LEU A 206 14.27 -3.28 29.74
C LEU A 206 12.98 -2.74 29.11
N PHE A 207 12.05 -2.23 29.93
CA PHE A 207 10.78 -1.71 29.43
C PHE A 207 10.95 -0.49 28.51
N PHE A 208 11.71 0.51 28.95
CA PHE A 208 11.84 1.77 28.22
C PHE A 208 12.82 1.72 27.05
N ILE A 209 13.92 0.98 27.18
CA ILE A 209 15.01 0.99 26.20
C ILE A 209 14.88 -0.16 25.19
N TRP A 210 14.27 -1.28 25.58
CA TRP A 210 14.14 -2.45 24.71
C TRP A 210 12.69 -2.74 24.29
N ILE A 211 11.75 -2.86 25.23
CA ILE A 211 10.36 -3.27 24.92
C ILE A 211 9.63 -2.21 24.11
N ILE A 212 9.61 -0.95 24.57
CA ILE A 212 8.88 0.12 23.89
C ILE A 212 9.40 0.35 22.46
N PRO A 213 10.73 0.51 22.24
CA PRO A 213 11.25 0.72 20.89
C PRO A 213 10.95 -0.47 19.99
N ASN A 214 11.34 -1.70 20.35
CA ASN A 214 11.08 -2.85 19.49
C ASN A 214 9.57 -3.12 19.29
N GLY A 215 8.75 -2.87 20.32
CA GLY A 215 7.30 -2.97 20.25
C GLY A 215 6.66 -2.00 19.24
N ALA A 216 7.19 -0.77 19.12
CA ALA A 216 6.73 0.18 18.12
C ALA A 216 6.95 -0.34 16.68
N TRP A 217 8.06 -1.04 16.42
CA TRP A 217 8.34 -1.66 15.12
C TRP A 217 7.35 -2.80 14.82
N ILE A 218 6.99 -3.61 15.82
CA ILE A 218 5.96 -4.65 15.64
C ILE A 218 4.60 -4.02 15.30
N VAL A 219 4.16 -3.04 16.08
CA VAL A 219 2.84 -2.42 15.92
C VAL A 219 2.71 -1.72 14.57
N LEU A 220 3.68 -0.87 14.21
CA LEU A 220 3.58 -0.09 12.97
C LEU A 220 3.82 -0.92 11.71
N SER A 221 4.69 -1.93 11.76
CA SER A 221 4.86 -2.86 10.63
C SER A 221 3.61 -3.73 10.43
N THR A 222 2.96 -4.15 11.52
CA THR A 222 1.66 -4.86 11.45
C THR A 222 0.58 -3.97 10.83
N TYR A 223 0.50 -2.70 11.27
CA TYR A 223 -0.43 -1.72 10.70
C TYR A 223 -0.21 -1.54 9.19
N MET A 224 1.03 -1.31 8.75
CA MET A 224 1.34 -1.13 7.32
C MET A 224 1.04 -2.39 6.51
N THR A 225 1.41 -3.56 7.03
CA THR A 225 1.11 -4.86 6.41
C THR A 225 -0.40 -5.03 6.22
N TYR A 226 -1.20 -4.74 7.25
CA TYR A 226 -2.65 -4.85 7.20
C TYR A 226 -3.27 -3.89 6.18
N ILE A 227 -2.91 -2.61 6.22
CA ILE A 227 -3.49 -1.60 5.32
C ILE A 227 -3.10 -1.87 3.87
N MET A 228 -1.81 -2.06 3.58
CA MET A 228 -1.35 -2.30 2.22
C MET A 228 -1.83 -3.66 1.69
N GLY A 229 -1.89 -4.69 2.54
CA GLY A 229 -2.46 -5.99 2.18
C GLY A 229 -3.95 -5.89 1.84
N SER A 230 -4.71 -5.10 2.61
CA SER A 230 -6.13 -4.85 2.32
C SER A 230 -6.33 -4.13 0.99
N GLU A 231 -5.47 -3.17 0.65
CA GLU A 231 -5.51 -2.48 -0.65
C GLU A 231 -5.18 -3.43 -1.81
N ILE A 232 -4.21 -4.34 -1.63
CA ILE A 232 -3.90 -5.37 -2.63
C ILE A 232 -5.13 -6.27 -2.85
N LEU A 233 -5.79 -6.72 -1.78
CA LEU A 233 -7.00 -7.54 -1.86
C LEU A 233 -8.16 -6.79 -2.55
N GLU A 234 -8.35 -5.50 -2.26
CA GLU A 234 -9.34 -4.66 -2.94
C GLU A 234 -9.06 -4.57 -4.45
N GLY A 235 -7.80 -4.35 -4.83
CA GLY A 235 -7.40 -4.30 -6.24
C GLY A 235 -7.63 -5.61 -6.98
N LEU A 236 -7.30 -6.74 -6.35
CA LEU A 236 -7.56 -8.07 -6.91
C LEU A 236 -9.06 -8.36 -7.01
N SER A 237 -9.86 -7.95 -6.03
CA SER A 237 -11.31 -8.15 -6.02
C SER A 237 -12.01 -7.35 -7.12
N LEU A 238 -11.58 -6.11 -7.34
CA LEU A 238 -12.06 -5.26 -8.44
C LEU A 238 -11.69 -5.87 -9.81
N ALA A 239 -10.46 -6.38 -9.95
CA ALA A 239 -10.01 -7.03 -11.18
C ALA A 239 -10.76 -8.35 -11.46
N ALA A 240 -11.14 -9.09 -10.41
CA ALA A 240 -11.94 -10.32 -10.51
C ALA A 240 -13.43 -10.06 -10.81
N GLY A 241 -13.85 -8.80 -11.02
CA GLY A 241 -15.23 -8.44 -11.33
C GLY A 241 -16.15 -8.31 -10.11
N GLY A 242 -15.61 -8.26 -8.89
CA GLY A 242 -16.36 -8.12 -7.65
C GLY A 242 -17.31 -9.29 -7.42
N ALA A 243 -16.80 -10.41 -6.90
CA ALA A 243 -17.64 -11.49 -6.38
C ALA A 243 -18.52 -10.91 -5.25
N SER A 244 -19.77 -10.63 -5.57
CA SER A 244 -20.81 -10.34 -4.59
C SER A 244 -21.04 -11.59 -3.76
N PHE A 245 -20.33 -11.73 -2.63
CA PHE A 245 -20.87 -12.49 -1.52
C PHE A 245 -22.00 -11.65 -0.91
N SER A 246 -23.19 -11.75 -1.50
CA SER A 246 -24.43 -11.42 -0.81
C SER A 246 -24.61 -12.48 0.27
N SER A 247 -24.52 -12.05 1.52
CA SER A 247 -24.87 -12.84 2.70
C SER A 247 -26.38 -12.75 2.94
N ASP A 248 -27.19 -13.16 1.97
CA ASP A 248 -28.66 -13.16 2.09
C ASP A 248 -29.27 -14.58 2.23
N ASP A 249 -28.46 -15.64 2.27
CA ASP A 249 -28.95 -17.03 2.45
C ASP A 249 -28.97 -17.51 3.91
N GLU A 250 -29.20 -16.60 4.87
CA GLU A 250 -29.43 -17.01 6.26
C GLU A 250 -30.58 -16.22 6.90
N LYS A 251 -31.77 -16.30 6.29
CA LYS A 251 -33.07 -16.11 6.95
C LYS A 251 -34.25 -16.50 6.07
N SER A 252 -34.38 -17.79 5.78
CA SER A 252 -35.68 -18.41 5.51
C SER A 252 -35.57 -19.91 5.71
N GLU A 253 -35.86 -20.35 6.94
CA GLU A 253 -36.78 -21.45 7.29
C GLU A 253 -36.91 -21.56 8.81
#